data_AF-A0A943JM24-F1
#
_entry.id   AF-A0A943JM24-F1
#
_cell.length_a   1.000
_cell.length_b   1.000
_cell.length_c   1.000
_cell.angle_alpha   90.00
_cell.angle_beta   90.00
_cell.angle_gamma   90.00
#
_symmetry.space_group_name_H-M   'P 1'
#
loop_
_entity.id
_entity.type
_entity.pdbx_description
1 polymer ?
#
loop_
_entity_poly.entity_id
_entity_poly.type
_entity_poly.pdbx_seq_one_letter_code
_entity_poly.pdbx_strand_id
1 'polypeptide(L)' 'MSKVIVRNGNVDNALKTFKQRNVKDGLLKEVRKREHYSKPGEKRRIAKKEGIKNSRRRERNYN' A
#
# COMPACT_ATOMS: atom_id res chain seq x y z
N MET A 1 -13.41 -0.48 2.41
CA MET A 1 -13.80 -0.04 1.05
C MET A 1 -13.58 1.46 0.95
N SER A 2 -12.71 1.90 0.06
CA SER A 2 -12.42 3.33 -0.11
C SER A 2 -13.51 3.98 -0.96
N LYS A 3 -14.23 4.96 -0.41
CA LYS A 3 -15.22 5.76 -1.17
C LYS A 3 -14.56 7.05 -1.62
N VAL A 4 -14.68 7.41 -2.90
CA VAL A 4 -14.24 8.70 -3.45
C VAL A 4 -15.45 9.37 -4.08
N ILE A 5 -15.70 10.62 -3.67
CA ILE A 5 -16.79 11.44 -4.21
C ILE A 5 -16.20 12.27 -5.36
N VAL A 6 -16.82 12.18 -6.54
CA VAL A 6 -16.44 12.99 -7.69
C VAL A 6 -16.91 14.43 -7.44
N ARG A 7 -16.01 15.40 -7.59
CA ARG A 7 -16.32 16.82 -7.48
C ARG A 7 -16.23 17.46 -8.86
N ASN A 8 -17.19 18.31 -9.20
CA ASN A 8 -17.20 19.12 -10.42
C ASN A 8 -17.07 18.32 -11.74
N GLY A 9 -17.59 17.09 -11.78
CA GLY A 9 -17.52 16.23 -12.97
C GLY A 9 -16.12 15.71 -13.34
N ASN A 10 -15.09 16.00 -12.54
CA ASN A 10 -13.73 15.59 -12.85
C ASN A 10 -13.45 14.13 -12.42
N VAL A 11 -13.80 13.20 -13.31
CA VAL A 11 -13.69 11.76 -13.08
C VAL A 11 -12.23 11.29 -13.04
N ASP A 12 -11.36 11.83 -13.89
CA ASP A 12 -9.96 11.38 -13.98
C ASP A 12 -9.19 11.65 -12.68
N ASN A 13 -9.38 12.83 -12.09
CA ASN A 13 -8.78 13.14 -10.79
C ASN A 13 -9.35 12.26 -9.68
N ALA A 14 -10.66 11.99 -9.70
CA ALA A 14 -11.29 11.08 -8.74
C ALA A 14 -10.71 9.65 -8.85
N LEU A 15 -10.47 9.15 -10.06
CA LEU A 15 -9.83 7.85 -10.31
C LEU A 15 -8.39 7.81 -9.80
N LYS A 16 -7.61 8.88 -10.04
CA LYS A 16 -6.24 9.00 -9.52
C LYS A 16 -6.22 8.98 -7.99
N THR A 17 -7.09 9.73 -7.33
CA THR A 17 -7.21 9.74 -5.87
C THR A 17 -7.67 8.39 -5.34
N PHE A 18 -8.63 7.74 -6.00
CA PHE A 18 -9.10 6.40 -5.63
C PHE A 18 -7.95 5.38 -5.70
N LYS A 19 -7.17 5.39 -6.78
CA LYS A 19 -6.00 4.52 -6.92
C LYS A 19 -4.97 4.78 -5.81
N GLN A 20 -4.67 6.04 -5.51
CA GLN A 20 -3.75 6.39 -4.42
C GLN A 20 -4.26 5.95 -3.04
N ARG A 21 -5.56 6.11 -2.75
CA ARG A 21 -6.18 5.62 -1.51
C ARG A 21 -6.06 4.10 -1.39
N ASN A 22 -6.40 3.35 -2.44
CA ASN A 22 -6.26 1.89 -2.43
C ASN A 22 -4.82 1.41 -2.22
N VAL A 23 -3.83 2.14 -2.76
CA VAL A 23 -2.42 1.84 -2.53
C VAL A 23 -2.01 2.13 -1.08
N LYS A 24 -2.53 3.22 -0.47
CA LYS A 24 -2.29 3.56 0.94
C LYS A 24 -2.95 2.56 1.90
N ASP A 25 -4.18 2.14 1.59
CA ASP A 25 -4.92 1.15 2.37
C ASP A 25 -4.25 -0.23 2.34
N GLY A 26 -3.37 -0.50 1.36
CA GLY A 26 -2.57 -1.72 1.31
C GLY A 26 -3.34 -2.98 0.93
N LEU A 27 -4.63 -2.86 0.60
CA LEU A 27 -5.54 -3.97 0.28
C LEU A 27 -4.94 -4.96 -0.74
N LEU A 28 -4.39 -4.46 -1.85
CA LEU A 28 -3.79 -5.31 -2.89
C LEU A 28 -2.56 -6.08 -2.40
N LYS A 29 -1.79 -5.53 -1.46
CA LYS A 29 -0.65 -6.24 -0.86
C LYS A 29 -1.13 -7.33 0.09
N GLU A 30 -2.20 -7.06 0.82
CA GLU A 30 -2.79 -8.01 1.73
C GLU A 30 -3.39 -9.21 1.00
N VAL A 31 -4.12 -8.97 -0.10
CA VAL A 31 -4.66 -10.04 -0.96
C VAL A 31 -3.52 -10.95 -1.44
N ARG A 32 -2.44 -10.38 -2.01
CA ARG A 32 -1.27 -11.15 -2.45
C ARG A 32 -0.60 -11.96 -1.35
N LYS A 33 -0.58 -11.43 -0.13
CA LYS A 33 -0.01 -12.14 1.04
C LYS A 33 -0.90 -13.30 1.51
N ARG A 34 -2.19 -13.26 1.20
CA ARG A 34 -3.18 -14.28 1.57
C ARG A 34 -3.43 -15.32 0.47
N GLU A 35 -2.97 -15.08 -0.77
CA GLU A 35 -3.12 -16.01 -1.90
C GLU A 35 -2.57 -17.42 -1.62
N HIS A 36 -1.52 -17.52 -0.81
CA HIS A 36 -0.92 -18.81 -0.45
C HIS A 36 -0.48 -18.82 1.02
N TYR A 37 -0.40 -20.01 1.62
CA TYR A 37 0.15 -20.15 2.96
C TYR A 37 1.66 -19.89 2.95
N SER A 38 2.08 -18.86 3.67
CA SER A 38 3.49 -18.64 4.01
C SER A 38 3.76 -19.03 5.46
N LYS A 39 4.89 -19.71 5.69
CA LYS A 39 5.32 -20.11 7.05
C LYS A 39 5.53 -18.87 7.94
N PRO A 40 5.30 -18.97 9.26
CA PRO A 40 5.45 -17.83 10.17
C PRO A 40 6.85 -17.20 10.15
N GLY A 41 7.90 -18.00 10.03
CA GLY A 41 9.28 -17.50 9.90
C GLY A 41 9.50 -16.68 8.62
N GLU A 42 8.89 -17.09 7.51
CA GLU A 42 8.94 -16.35 6.25
C GLU A 42 8.19 -15.01 6.35
N LYS A 43 7.01 -15.01 6.97
CA LYS A 43 6.23 -13.78 7.23
C LYS A 43 7.04 -12.78 8.06
N ARG A 44 7.75 -13.24 9.11
CA ARG A 44 8.62 -12.39 9.95
C ARG A 44 9.79 -11.80 9.16
N ARG A 45 10.45 -12.62 8.33
CA ARG A 45 11.59 -12.19 7.49
C ARG A 45 11.17 -11.14 6.46
N ILE A 46 10.02 -11.32 5.81
CA ILE A 46 9.47 -10.34 4.84
C ILE A 46 9.12 -9.03 5.55
N ALA A 47 8.43 -9.09 6.69
CA ALA A 47 8.08 -7.90 7.47
C ALA A 47 9.32 -7.08 7.91
N LYS A 48 10.38 -7.77 8.36
CA LYS A 48 11.66 -7.11 8.71
C LYS A 48 12.28 -6.42 7.49
N LYS A 49 12.31 -7.08 6.34
CA LYS A 49 12.83 -6.49 5.09
C LYS A 49 12.03 -5.26 4.65
N GLU A 50 10.70 -5.32 4.73
CA GLU A 50 9.83 -4.18 4.40
C GLU A 50 10.05 -2.99 5.37
N GLY A 51 10.22 -3.26 6.66
CA GLY A 51 10.54 -2.24 7.67
C GLY A 51 11.83 -1.50 7.37
N ILE A 52 12.91 -2.23 7.06
CA ILE A 52 14.21 -1.65 6.68
C ILE A 52 14.07 -0.79 5.41
N LYS A 53 13.37 -1.30 4.38
CA LYS A 53 13.13 -0.56 3.13
C LYS A 53 12.37 0.76 3.39
N ASN A 54 11.39 0.73 4.28
CA ASN A 54 10.60 1.91 4.65
C ASN A 54 11.39 2.92 5.50
N SER A 55 12.31 2.47 6.37
CA SER A 55 13.21 3.36 7.14
C SER A 55 14.14 4.11 6.19
N ARG A 56 14.86 3.38 5.33
CA ARG A 56 15.77 3.96 4.33
C ARG A 56 15.06 4.93 3.40
N ARG A 57 13.81 4.64 3.02
CA ARG A 57 13.01 5.55 2.20
C ARG A 57 12.66 6.83 2.96
N ARG A 58 12.33 6.74 4.26
CA ARG A 58 12.03 7.91 5.10
C ARG A 58 13.27 8.78 5.31
N GLU A 59 14.42 8.17 5.60
CA GLU A 59 15.70 8.88 5.75
C GLU A 59 16.06 9.67 4.48
N ARG A 60 15.95 9.05 3.30
CA ARG A 60 16.18 9.73 2.01
C ARG A 60 15.19 10.86 1.67
N ASN A 61 14.02 10.86 2.28
CA ASN A 61 13.02 11.92 2.06
C ASN A 61 13.18 13.06 3.07
N TYR A 62 13.92 12.85 4.16
CA TYR A 62 14.14 13.82 5.22
C TYR A 62 15.39 14.67 4.98
N ASN A 63 16.44 14.06 4.43
CA ASN A 63 17.61 14.76 3.87
C ASN A 63 17.29 15.32 2.49
#